data_AF-A0A401GUW0-F1
#
_entry.id   AF-A0A401GUW0-F1
#
_cell.length_a   1.000
_cell.length_b   1.000
_cell.length_c   1.000
_cell.angle_alpha   90.00
_cell.angle_beta   90.00
_cell.angle_gamma   90.00
#
_symmetry.space_group_name_H-M   'P 1'
#
loop_
_entity.id
_entity.type
_entity.pdbx_description
1 polymer ?
#
loop_
_entity_poly.entity_id
_entity_poly.type
_entity_poly.pdbx_seq_one_letter_code
_entity_poly.pdbx_strand_id
1 'polypeptide(L)'
;MTISLLHESSLDLVTHIRDFISSAQPHHHSQPLREWQCLLGWINWGLNIEPLLRPAFQASYSKIRGHSISHTPVLLNAHIIRDLTWIMITSVERMS
;
A
#
# COMPACT_ATOMS: atom_id res chain seq x y z
N MET A 1 -5.68 0.27 -27.28
CA MET A 1 -6.26 -0.46 -26.12
C MET A 1 -5.24 -0.49 -24.99
N THR A 2 -4.96 0.66 -24.38
CA THR A 2 -3.83 0.79 -23.43
C THR A 2 -4.22 1.57 -22.18
N ILE A 3 -5.14 2.52 -22.32
CA ILE A 3 -5.64 3.35 -21.23
C ILE A 3 -6.54 2.53 -20.27
N SER A 4 -7.39 1.63 -20.79
CA SER A 4 -8.29 0.83 -19.95
C SER A 4 -7.55 -0.16 -19.03
N LEU A 5 -6.50 -0.81 -19.53
CA LEU A 5 -5.69 -1.78 -18.77
C LEU A 5 -4.93 -1.10 -17.61
N LEU A 6 -4.50 0.14 -17.83
CA LEU A 6 -3.88 0.99 -16.82
C LEU A 6 -4.86 1.35 -15.70
N HIS A 7 -6.11 1.66 -16.07
CA HIS A 7 -7.16 2.03 -15.12
C HIS A 7 -7.55 0.87 -14.20
N GLU A 8 -7.77 -0.33 -14.75
CA GLU A 8 -8.05 -1.55 -13.94
C GLU A 8 -6.90 -1.83 -12.96
N SER A 9 -5.66 -1.68 -13.44
CA SER A 9 -4.46 -1.89 -12.64
C SER A 9 -4.34 -0.91 -11.46
N SER A 10 -4.67 0.37 -11.69
CA SER A 10 -4.70 1.37 -10.63
C SER A 10 -5.85 1.13 -9.64
N LEU A 11 -7.01 0.64 -10.09
CA LEU A 11 -8.12 0.25 -9.21
C LEU A 11 -7.73 -0.92 -8.29
N ASP A 12 -7.02 -1.91 -8.82
CA ASP A 12 -6.54 -3.05 -8.03
C ASP A 12 -5.58 -2.59 -6.92
N LEU A 13 -4.64 -1.69 -7.23
CA LEU A 13 -3.73 -1.12 -6.24
C LEU A 13 -4.47 -0.34 -5.14
N VAL A 14 -5.41 0.53 -5.54
CA VAL A 14 -6.25 1.31 -4.63
C VAL A 14 -7.03 0.39 -3.69
N THR A 15 -7.61 -0.68 -4.24
CA THR A 15 -8.39 -1.66 -3.48
C THR A 15 -7.52 -2.36 -2.44
N HIS A 16 -6.34 -2.84 -2.82
CA HIS A 16 -5.42 -3.49 -1.88
C HIS A 16 -4.94 -2.55 -0.77
N ILE A 17 -4.66 -1.28 -1.08
CA ILE A 17 -4.28 -0.29 -0.08
C ILE A 17 -5.43 -0.04 0.91
N ARG A 18 -6.66 0.17 0.39
CA ARG A 18 -7.85 0.38 1.22
C ARG A 18 -8.13 -0.81 2.13
N ASP A 19 -8.06 -2.01 1.59
CA ASP A 19 -8.35 -3.24 2.34
C ASP A 19 -7.28 -3.48 3.41
N PHE A 20 -6.01 -3.21 3.13
CA PHE A 20 -4.93 -3.28 4.12
C PHE A 20 -5.14 -2.32 5.30
N ILE A 21 -5.55 -1.07 5.03
CA ILE A 21 -5.83 -0.08 6.08
C ILE A 21 -7.08 -0.48 6.87
N SER A 22 -8.15 -0.90 6.18
CA SER A 22 -9.46 -1.18 6.78
C SER A 22 -9.48 -2.46 7.61
N SER A 23 -8.68 -3.46 7.21
CA SER A 23 -8.55 -4.72 7.95
C SER A 23 -7.61 -4.63 9.17
N ALA A 24 -6.99 -3.46 9.40
CA ALA A 24 -6.08 -3.30 10.54
C ALA A 24 -6.88 -3.48 11.83
N GLN A 25 -6.37 -4.32 12.74
CA GLN A 25 -7.12 -4.72 13.93
C GLN A 25 -7.62 -3.48 14.71
N PRO A 26 -8.93 -3.35 15.01
CA PRO A 26 -9.52 -2.13 15.55
C PRO A 26 -8.89 -1.62 16.84
N HIS A 27 -8.30 -2.52 17.62
CA HIS A 27 -7.70 -2.18 18.91
C HIS A 27 -6.21 -1.82 18.82
N HIS A 28 -5.50 -2.33 17.81
CA HIS A 28 -4.03 -2.31 17.78
C HIS A 28 -3.46 -1.64 16.51
N HIS A 29 -4.32 -1.24 15.55
CA HIS A 29 -3.92 -0.65 14.27
C HIS A 29 -2.71 -1.38 13.66
N SER A 30 -2.74 -2.71 13.66
CA SER A 30 -1.62 -3.54 13.21
C SER A 30 -2.06 -4.54 12.16
N GLN A 31 -1.11 -4.92 11.33
CA GLN A 31 -1.25 -5.98 10.34
C GLN A 31 -0.12 -6.99 10.48
N PRO A 32 -0.36 -8.29 10.23
CA PRO A 32 0.70 -9.28 10.16
C PRO A 32 1.76 -8.89 9.13
N LEU A 33 3.03 -9.19 9.39
CA LEU A 33 4.15 -8.95 8.47
C LEU A 33 3.86 -9.47 7.05
N ARG A 34 3.17 -10.61 6.92
CA ARG A 34 2.76 -11.18 5.63
C ARG A 34 1.90 -10.20 4.83
N GLU A 35 0.94 -9.55 5.47
CA GLU A 35 0.05 -8.59 4.80
C GLU A 35 0.81 -7.33 4.39
N TRP A 36 1.78 -6.88 5.21
CA TRP A 36 2.70 -5.82 4.79
C TRP A 36 3.53 -6.20 3.57
N GLN A 37 4.07 -7.42 3.52
CA GLN A 37 4.85 -7.90 2.39
C GLN A 37 3.99 -8.04 1.12
N CYS A 38 2.74 -8.51 1.26
CA CYS A 38 1.76 -8.56 0.18
C CYS A 38 1.49 -7.14 -0.37
N LEU A 39 1.18 -6.18 0.51
CA LEU A 39 0.97 -4.78 0.14
C LEU A 39 2.19 -4.20 -0.58
N LEU A 40 3.41 -4.44 -0.07
CA LEU A 40 4.64 -3.96 -0.70
C LEU A 40 4.90 -4.61 -2.07
N GLY A 41 4.45 -5.85 -2.27
CA GLY A 41 4.43 -6.50 -3.59
C GLY A 41 3.54 -5.76 -4.58
N TRP A 42 2.29 -5.46 -4.18
CA TRP A 42 1.34 -4.68 -4.97
C TRP A 42 1.86 -3.28 -5.29
N ILE A 43 2.45 -2.61 -4.30
CA ILE A 43 3.08 -1.30 -4.47
C ILE A 43 4.23 -1.39 -5.45
N ASN A 44 5.14 -2.36 -5.30
CA ASN A 44 6.28 -2.50 -6.20
C ASN A 44 5.83 -2.75 -7.63
N TRP A 45 4.79 -3.57 -7.81
CA TRP A 45 4.13 -3.72 -9.11
C TRP A 45 3.56 -2.38 -9.62
N GLY A 46 2.76 -1.69 -8.80
CA GLY A 46 2.17 -0.39 -9.12
C GLY A 46 3.19 0.71 -9.42
N LEU A 47 4.39 0.66 -8.86
CA LEU A 47 5.47 1.61 -9.16
C LEU A 47 6.10 1.43 -10.56
N ASN A 48 5.90 0.28 -11.21
CA ASN A 48 6.23 0.14 -12.64
C ASN A 48 5.20 0.90 -13.50
N ILE A 49 4.02 1.11 -12.95
CA ILE A 49 2.89 1.78 -13.61
C ILE A 49 2.91 3.28 -13.30
N GLU A 50 3.19 3.65 -12.05
CA GLU A 50 3.22 5.02 -11.54
C GLU A 50 4.50 5.31 -10.73
N PRO A 51 5.66 5.51 -11.39
CA PRO A 51 6.95 5.68 -10.71
C PRO A 51 7.02 6.87 -9.75
N LEU A 52 6.18 7.89 -9.96
CA LEU A 52 6.14 9.12 -9.16
C LEU A 52 5.68 8.89 -7.71
N LEU A 53 5.08 7.74 -7.42
CA LEU A 53 4.57 7.42 -6.08
C LEU A 53 5.64 6.84 -5.14
N ARG A 54 6.86 6.57 -5.63
CA ARG A 54 7.98 5.96 -4.86
C ARG A 54 8.24 6.58 -3.48
N PRO A 55 8.26 7.91 -3.30
CA PRO A 55 8.62 8.52 -2.03
C PRO A 55 7.70 8.11 -0.88
N ALA A 56 6.42 7.87 -1.16
CA ALA A 56 5.40 7.55 -0.16
C ALA A 56 5.55 6.14 0.46
N PHE A 57 6.48 5.31 -0.03
CA PHE A 57 6.60 3.92 0.40
C PHE A 57 7.87 3.60 1.19
N GLN A 58 8.83 4.53 1.24
CA GLN A 58 10.08 4.32 1.96
C GLN A 58 9.84 4.07 3.46
N ALA A 59 8.84 4.73 4.04
CA ALA A 59 8.42 4.53 5.42
C ALA A 59 7.93 3.09 5.66
N SER A 60 7.13 2.53 4.75
CA SER A 60 6.60 1.17 4.84
C SER A 60 7.70 0.10 4.75
N TYR A 61 8.65 0.26 3.81
CA TYR A 61 9.80 -0.65 3.73
C TYR A 61 10.68 -0.58 4.99
N SER A 62 10.89 0.63 5.51
CA SER A 62 11.66 0.81 6.75
C SER A 62 10.95 0.18 7.95
N LYS A 63 9.61 0.23 7.98
CA LYS A 63 8.79 -0.27 9.09
C LYS A 63 8.88 -1.79 9.28
N ILE A 64 9.02 -2.54 8.19
CA ILE A 64 9.10 -4.00 8.23
C ILE A 64 10.55 -4.53 8.24
N ARG A 65 11.54 -3.64 8.15
CA ARG A 65 12.95 -4.04 8.09
C ARG A 65 13.35 -4.78 9.36
N GLY A 66 13.96 -5.95 9.19
CA GLY A 66 14.41 -6.78 10.32
C GLY A 66 13.32 -7.68 10.93
N HIS A 67 12.07 -7.57 10.47
CA HIS A 67 11.02 -8.53 10.82
C HIS A 67 11.10 -9.74 9.88
N SER A 68 11.07 -10.95 10.45
CA SER A 68 11.15 -12.21 9.70
C SER A 68 9.98 -13.16 9.94
N ILE A 69 9.24 -12.98 11.04
CA ILE A 69 8.12 -13.84 11.41
C ILE A 69 6.83 -13.31 10.77
N SER A 70 6.25 -14.08 9.87
CA SER A 70 5.12 -13.68 9.01
C SER A 70 3.86 -13.23 9.78
N HIS A 71 3.61 -13.80 10.97
CA HIS A 71 2.44 -13.50 11.79
C HIS A 71 2.68 -12.38 12.82
N THR A 72 3.90 -11.81 12.89
CA THR A 72 4.17 -10.72 13.82
C THR A 72 3.32 -9.50 13.46
N PRO A 73 2.54 -8.97 14.41
CA PRO A 73 1.79 -7.74 14.18
C PRO A 73 2.77 -6.57 14.06
N VAL A 74 2.69 -5.85 12.96
CA VAL A 74 3.44 -4.62 12.70
C VAL A 74 2.47 -3.45 12.67
N LEU A 75 2.73 -2.45 13.51
CA LEU A 75 1.87 -1.29 13.71
C LEU A 75 1.80 -0.39 12.46
N LEU A 76 0.60 0.05 12.12
CA LEU A 76 0.33 1.10 11.16
C LEU A 76 0.38 2.44 11.89
N ASN A 77 1.47 3.18 11.68
CA ASN A 77 1.58 4.52 12.22
C ASN A 77 0.80 5.52 11.34
N ALA A 78 0.33 6.61 11.94
CA ALA A 78 -0.41 7.66 11.23
C ALA A 78 0.30 8.19 9.98
N HIS A 79 1.64 8.29 10.01
CA HIS A 79 2.44 8.68 8.84
C HIS A 79 2.26 7.72 7.66
N ILE A 80 2.30 6.41 7.91
CA ILE A 80 2.16 5.39 6.86
C ILE A 80 0.73 5.39 6.32
N ILE A 81 -0.28 5.54 7.20
CA ILE A 81 -1.68 5.64 6.77
C ILE A 81 -1.88 6.86 5.87
N ARG A 82 -1.28 8.01 6.24
CA ARG A 82 -1.33 9.23 5.43
C ARG A 82 -0.68 9.01 4.06
N ASP A 83 0.51 8.42 4.02
CA ASP A 83 1.22 8.16 2.76
C ASP A 83 0.39 7.25 1.84
N LEU A 84 -0.08 6.12 2.37
CA LEU A 84 -0.94 5.16 1.64
C LEU A 84 -2.25 5.80 1.16
N THR A 85 -2.85 6.67 1.96
CA THR A 85 -4.07 7.41 1.59
C THR A 85 -3.78 8.43 0.49
N TRP A 86 -2.64 9.13 0.55
CA TRP A 86 -2.21 10.07 -0.48
C TRP A 86 -2.04 9.38 -1.84
N ILE A 87 -1.44 8.17 -1.86
CA ILE A 87 -1.34 7.35 -3.06
C ILE A 87 -2.72 7.04 -3.63
N MET A 88 -3.64 6.55 -2.80
CA MET A 88 -4.98 6.21 -3.23
C MET A 88 -5.70 7.39 -3.89
N ILE A 89 -5.64 8.57 -3.27
CA ILE A 89 -6.26 9.79 -3.82
C ILE A 89 -5.59 10.18 -5.13
N THR A 90 -4.26 10.21 -5.17
CA THR A 90 -3.49 10.61 -6.35
C THR A 90 -3.73 9.68 -7.54
N SER A 91 -3.83 8.37 -7.31
CA SER A 91 -4.14 7.41 -8.36
C SER A 91 -5.55 7.63 -8.91
N VAL A 92 -6.56 7.86 -8.05
CA VAL A 92 -7.94 8.14 -8.49
C VAL A 92 -8.05 9.45 -9.29
N GLU A 93 -7.34 10.50 -8.89
CA GLU A 93 -7.33 11.77 -9.63
C GLU A 93 -6.79 11.63 -11.06
N ARG A 94 -5.81 10.74 -11.26
CA ARG A 94 -5.21 10.48 -12.59
C ARG A 94 -6.04 9.58 -13.48
N MET A 95 -7.04 8.94 -12.91
CA MET A 95 -7.97 8.03 -13.58
C MET A 95 -9.19 8.75 -14.15
N SER A 96 -9.42 10.01 -13.73
CA SER A 96 -10.52 10.90 -14.15
C SER A 96 -10.12 11.78 -15.33
#